data_AF-A0A966IFT6-F1
#
_entry.id   AF-A0A966IFT6-F1
#
_cell.length_a   1.000
_cell.length_b   1.000
_cell.length_c   1.000
_cell.angle_alpha   90.00
_cell.angle_beta   90.00
_cell.angle_gamma   90.00
#
_symmetry.space_group_name_H-M   'P 1'
#
loop_
_entity.id
_entity.type
_entity.pdbx_description
1 polymer ?
#
loop_
_entity_poly.entity_id
_entity_poly.type
_entity_poly.pdbx_seq_one_letter_code
_entity_poly.pdbx_strand_id
1 'polypeptide(L)'
;MDHRSILIILIMALGLSACGTPQSGFRVVNRSDGMIGVQAVKGAKEIEAQELATKECKKNGKSVARISEARSTHNDNFPMIYIYQCLN
;
A
#
# COMPACT_ATOMS: atom_id res chain seq x y z
N MET A 1 22.86 -25.04 23.92
CA MET A 1 21.92 -24.49 22.91
C MET A 1 22.56 -24.64 21.56
N ASP A 2 22.14 -25.66 20.82
CA ASP A 2 22.74 -26.09 19.57
C ASP A 2 22.52 -25.06 18.46
N HIS A 3 23.56 -24.78 17.69
CA HIS A 3 23.54 -23.85 16.54
C HIS A 3 22.43 -24.21 15.52
N ARG A 4 22.07 -25.50 15.46
CA ARG A 4 21.00 -26.07 14.65
C ARG A 4 19.61 -25.63 15.11
N SER A 5 19.39 -25.51 16.42
CA SER A 5 18.12 -25.05 16.99
C SER A 5 17.92 -23.54 16.78
N ILE A 6 19.00 -22.75 16.84
CA ILE A 6 18.96 -21.31 16.54
C ILE A 6 18.59 -21.08 15.07
N LEU A 7 19.16 -21.87 14.15
CA LEU A 7 18.87 -21.78 12.71
C LEU A 7 17.39 -22.07 12.41
N ILE A 8 16.82 -23.10 13.05
CA ILE A 8 15.41 -23.47 12.86
C ILE A 8 14.46 -22.39 13.37
N ILE A 9 14.77 -21.77 14.51
CA ILE A 9 13.96 -20.67 15.07
C ILE A 9 14.01 -19.43 14.16
N LEU A 10 15.18 -19.12 13.59
CA LEU A 10 15.34 -18.01 12.63
C LEU A 10 14.51 -18.22 11.36
N ILE A 11 14.52 -19.44 10.79
CA ILE A 11 13.76 -19.77 9.58
C ILE A 11 12.25 -19.70 9.83
N MET A 12 11.78 -20.14 11.02
CA MET A 12 10.37 -20.06 11.38
C MET A 12 9.88 -18.61 11.61
N ALA A 13 10.72 -17.74 12.17
CA ALA A 13 10.39 -16.34 12.39
C ALA A 13 10.21 -15.54 11.08
N LEU A 14 10.87 -15.94 9.99
CA LEU A 14 10.76 -15.28 8.68
C LEU A 14 9.48 -15.67 7.90
N GLY A 15 8.77 -16.73 8.32
CA GLY A 15 7.60 -17.25 7.60
C GLY A 15 6.27 -16.55 7.86
N LEU A 16 6.17 -15.69 8.89
CA LEU A 16 4.90 -15.14 9.38
C LEU A 16 4.58 -13.71 8.92
N SER A 17 5.46 -13.05 8.14
CA SER A 17 5.29 -11.63 7.80
C SER A 17 4.59 -11.36 6.46
N ALA A 18 4.07 -12.37 5.75
CA ALA A 18 3.55 -12.20 4.38
C ALA A 18 2.02 -12.06 4.25
N CYS A 19 1.30 -11.64 5.30
CA CYS A 19 -0.13 -11.29 5.18
C CYS A 19 -0.27 -9.82 4.75
N GLY A 20 0.03 -9.56 3.49
CA GLY A 20 -0.27 -8.30 2.80
C GLY A 20 -1.61 -8.36 2.08
N THR A 21 -2.22 -7.21 1.86
CA THR A 21 -3.38 -7.10 0.98
C THR A 21 -2.91 -7.37 -0.46
N PRO A 22 -3.50 -8.33 -1.19
CA PRO A 22 -3.09 -8.58 -2.57
C PRO A 22 -3.30 -7.30 -3.40
N GLN A 23 -2.45 -7.09 -4.42
CA GLN A 23 -2.52 -5.89 -5.25
C GLN A 23 -3.89 -5.70 -5.94
N SER A 24 -4.65 -6.79 -6.15
CA SER A 24 -6.04 -6.76 -6.63
C SER A 24 -7.03 -6.10 -5.65
N GLY A 25 -6.67 -5.98 -4.38
CA GLY A 25 -7.42 -5.26 -3.35
C GLY A 25 -7.28 -3.73 -3.44
N PHE A 26 -6.55 -3.22 -4.43
CA PHE A 26 -6.39 -1.79 -4.66
C PHE A 26 -6.72 -1.40 -6.10
N ARG A 27 -7.29 -0.21 -6.26
CA ARG A 27 -7.50 0.43 -7.57
C ARG A 27 -6.93 1.84 -7.55
N VAL A 28 -5.89 2.04 -8.34
CA VAL A 28 -5.30 3.36 -8.58
C VAL A 28 -6.19 4.17 -9.53
N VAL A 29 -6.38 5.44 -9.22
CA VAL A 29 -7.04 6.44 -10.06
C VAL A 29 -6.17 7.68 -10.17
N ASN A 30 -5.87 8.12 -11.39
CA ASN A 30 -5.17 9.38 -11.63
C ASN A 30 -6.19 10.51 -11.65
N ARG A 31 -6.03 11.53 -10.80
CA ARG A 31 -6.90 12.71 -10.85
C ARG A 31 -6.31 13.79 -11.75
N SER A 32 -7.20 14.59 -12.32
CA SER A 32 -6.85 15.73 -13.17
C SER A 32 -6.07 16.83 -12.42
N ASP A 33 -6.21 16.92 -11.10
CA ASP A 33 -5.42 17.82 -10.23
C ASP A 33 -3.97 17.37 -10.00
N GLY A 34 -3.54 16.26 -10.61
CA GLY A 34 -2.18 15.72 -10.48
C GLY A 34 -1.94 14.89 -9.22
N MET A 35 -2.97 14.68 -8.38
CA MET A 35 -2.91 13.72 -7.28
C MET A 35 -3.29 12.30 -7.72
N ILE A 36 -2.83 11.33 -6.95
CA ILE A 36 -3.10 9.90 -7.15
C ILE A 36 -4.09 9.43 -6.08
N GLY A 37 -5.24 8.95 -6.50
CA GLY A 37 -6.17 8.24 -5.63
C GLY A 37 -5.89 6.75 -5.62
N VAL A 38 -5.99 6.11 -4.46
CA VAL A 38 -5.89 4.67 -4.30
C VAL A 38 -7.10 4.19 -3.51
N GLN A 39 -8.02 3.56 -4.23
CA GLN A 39 -9.17 2.88 -3.67
C GLN A 39 -8.72 1.56 -3.06
N ALA A 40 -9.21 1.23 -1.86
CA ALA A 40 -8.74 0.09 -1.08
C ALA A 40 -9.91 -0.72 -0.53
N VAL A 41 -9.76 -2.04 -0.51
CA VAL A 41 -10.70 -2.98 0.12
C VAL A 41 -10.75 -2.78 1.64
N LYS A 42 -11.80 -3.30 2.27
CA LYS A 42 -11.94 -3.26 3.74
C LYS A 42 -10.76 -3.97 4.42
N GLY A 43 -10.13 -3.29 5.38
CA GLY A 43 -9.00 -3.83 6.14
C GLY A 43 -7.64 -3.70 5.44
N ALA A 44 -7.59 -3.12 4.23
CA ALA A 44 -6.34 -2.81 3.56
C ALA A 44 -5.56 -1.73 4.33
N LYS A 45 -4.23 -1.90 4.40
CA LYS A 45 -3.36 -0.97 5.11
C LYS A 45 -3.05 0.25 4.24
N GLU A 46 -3.05 1.44 4.84
CA GLU A 46 -2.68 2.68 4.15
C GLU A 46 -1.27 2.60 3.55
N ILE A 47 -0.32 1.96 4.24
CA ILE A 47 1.07 1.83 3.76
C ILE A 47 1.15 1.15 2.39
N GLU A 48 0.34 0.11 2.16
CA GLU A 48 0.30 -0.61 0.88
C GLU A 48 -0.31 0.29 -0.22
N ALA A 49 -1.31 1.11 0.13
CA ALA A 49 -1.85 2.12 -0.76
C ALA A 49 -0.84 3.22 -1.10
N GLN A 50 -0.01 3.63 -0.13
CA GLN A 50 1.05 4.62 -0.32
C GLN A 50 2.18 4.10 -1.23
N GLU A 51 2.54 2.82 -1.11
CA GLU A 51 3.52 2.18 -2.00
C GLU A 51 3.02 2.18 -3.46
N LEU A 52 1.75 1.86 -3.66
CA LEU A 52 1.11 1.94 -4.98
C LEU A 52 1.08 3.37 -5.52
N ALA A 53 0.68 4.34 -4.69
CA ALA A 53 0.69 5.75 -5.09
C ALA A 53 2.10 6.23 -5.45
N THR A 54 3.11 5.84 -4.67
CA THR A 54 4.52 6.20 -4.93
C THR A 54 5.01 5.62 -6.24
N LYS A 55 4.64 4.38 -6.57
CA LYS A 55 4.96 3.75 -7.86
C LYS A 55 4.38 4.54 -9.03
N GLU A 56 3.17 5.06 -8.90
CA GLU A 56 2.53 5.87 -9.94
C GLU A 56 3.10 7.29 -10.03
N CYS A 57 3.42 7.92 -8.89
CA CYS A 57 4.14 9.19 -8.86
C CYS A 57 5.50 9.08 -9.57
N LYS A 58 6.23 7.98 -9.37
CA LYS A 58 7.51 7.70 -10.07
C LYS A 58 7.37 7.60 -11.58
N LYS A 59 6.27 7.04 -12.08
CA LYS A 59 5.99 7.04 -13.54
C LYS A 59 5.82 8.46 -14.10
N ASN A 60 5.40 9.40 -13.27
CA ASN A 60 5.24 10.81 -13.62
C ASN A 60 6.48 11.66 -13.26
N GLY A 61 7.62 11.04 -12.93
CA GLY A 61 8.87 11.73 -12.61
C GLY A 61 8.95 12.31 -11.20
N LYS A 62 8.10 11.87 -10.27
CA LYS A 62 8.07 12.31 -8.86
C LYS A 62 8.61 11.22 -7.94
N SER A 63 9.30 11.59 -6.86
CA SER A 63 10.03 10.63 -6.01
C SER A 63 9.14 9.86 -5.04
N VAL A 64 8.16 10.56 -4.44
CA VAL A 64 7.35 10.03 -3.32
C VAL A 64 5.89 10.47 -3.41
N ALA A 65 4.99 9.72 -2.77
CA ALA A 65 3.60 10.07 -2.60
C ALA A 65 3.30 10.36 -1.11
N ARG A 66 2.73 11.52 -0.80
CA ARG A 66 2.34 11.89 0.56
C ARG A 66 0.82 11.90 0.68
N ILE A 67 0.28 11.28 1.73
CA ILE A 67 -1.16 11.29 1.96
C ILE A 67 -1.64 12.72 2.17
N SER A 68 -2.64 13.09 1.38
CA SER A 68 -3.36 14.35 1.46
C SER A 68 -4.69 14.15 2.15
N GLU A 69 -5.44 13.10 1.78
CA GLU A 69 -6.79 12.86 2.28
C GLU A 69 -7.09 11.36 2.35
N ALA A 70 -7.89 10.95 3.33
CA ALA A 70 -8.49 9.62 3.39
C ALA A 70 -10.00 9.78 3.56
N ARG A 71 -10.78 9.12 2.72
CA ARG A 71 -12.25 9.24 2.72
C ARG A 71 -12.90 7.89 2.47
N SER A 72 -14.09 7.69 3.04
CA SER A 72 -14.93 6.55 2.69
C SER A 72 -15.56 6.74 1.31
N THR A 73 -15.75 5.67 0.57
CA THR A 73 -16.51 5.67 -0.68
C THR A 73 -17.88 5.02 -0.47
N HIS A 74 -18.79 5.23 -1.43
CA HIS A 74 -20.08 4.54 -1.48
C HIS A 74 -20.00 3.15 -2.17
N ASN A 75 -18.79 2.65 -2.46
CA ASN A 75 -18.56 1.38 -3.13
C ASN A 75 -18.16 0.32 -2.11
N ASP A 76 -19.02 -0.67 -1.88
CA ASP A 76 -18.76 -1.76 -0.92
C ASP A 76 -17.49 -2.56 -1.22
N ASN A 77 -17.10 -2.67 -2.50
CA ASN A 77 -15.87 -3.36 -2.89
C ASN A 77 -14.61 -2.57 -2.52
N PHE A 78 -14.68 -1.24 -2.52
CA PHE A 78 -13.56 -0.36 -2.22
C PHE A 78 -14.01 0.75 -1.25
N PRO A 79 -14.31 0.41 0.01
CA PRO A 79 -14.97 1.32 0.93
C PRO A 79 -14.10 2.52 1.34
N MET A 80 -12.80 2.50 1.04
CA MET A 80 -11.87 3.60 1.32
C MET A 80 -11.18 4.08 0.04
N ILE A 81 -10.96 5.39 -0.05
CA ILE A 81 -10.04 6.00 -1.01
C ILE A 81 -9.04 6.89 -0.27
N TYR A 82 -7.77 6.66 -0.56
CA TYR A 82 -6.64 7.46 -0.10
C TYR A 82 -6.16 8.35 -1.25
N ILE A 83 -6.00 9.63 -1.00
CA ILE A 83 -5.58 10.61 -1.99
C ILE A 83 -4.18 11.05 -1.63
N TYR A 84 -3.26 10.94 -2.58
CA TYR A 84 -1.86 11.24 -2.40
C TYR A 84 -1.39 12.36 -3.33
N GLN A 85 -0.64 13.28 -2.76
CA GLN A 85 0.10 14.28 -3.52
C GLN A 85 1.46 13.71 -3.93
N CYS A 86 1.81 13.81 -5.21
CA CYS A 86 3.13 13.45 -5.69
C CYS A 86 4.14 14.58 -5.40
N LEU A 87 5.21 14.24 -4.69
CA LEU A 87 6.28 15.15 -4.31
C LEU A 87 7.61 14.68 -4.90
N ASN A 88 8.56 15.60 -5.01
CA ASN A 88 9.90 15.33 -5.53
C ASN A 88 10.90 14.99 -4.43
#